data_AF-A0A956NRE2-F1
#
_entry.id   AF-A0A956NRE2-F1
#
_cell.length_a   1.000
_cell.length_b   1.000
_cell.length_c   1.000
_cell.angle_alpha   90.00
_cell.angle_beta   90.00
_cell.angle_gamma   90.00
#
_symmetry.space_group_name_H-M   'P 1'
#
loop_
_entity.id
_entity.type
_entity.pdbx_description
1 polymer ?
#
loop_
_entity_poly.entity_id
_entity_poly.type
_entity_poly.pdbx_seq_one_letter_code
_entity_poly.pdbx_strand_id
1 'polypeptide(L)'
;MISYTVYKLVHLFGMFMVFSVLGGIALHAMNGGTKQDNVGRKLVAALHGTALFLILLGGFGMLARLGIVQGGLPGWIYAKLALWVALPVIGMLPYRRPASARWVLLGLPVVGLLAGIIALTKPF
;
A
#
# COMPACT_ATOMS: atom_id res chain seq x y z
N MET A 1 -4.30 -7.89 -25.62
CA MET A 1 -3.80 -6.88 -24.65
C MET A 1 -4.56 -7.02 -23.33
N ILE A 2 -3.89 -6.97 -22.17
CA ILE A 2 -4.54 -7.07 -20.84
C ILE A 2 -5.47 -5.87 -20.60
N SER A 3 -6.71 -6.07 -20.15
CA SER A 3 -7.71 -5.00 -20.00
C SER A 3 -7.44 -4.07 -18.81
N TYR A 4 -8.02 -2.86 -18.85
CA TYR A 4 -8.00 -1.92 -17.71
C TYR A 4 -8.53 -2.55 -16.43
N THR A 5 -9.63 -3.32 -16.53
CA THR A 5 -10.26 -4.00 -15.40
C THR A 5 -9.31 -4.98 -14.72
N VAL A 6 -8.52 -5.73 -15.49
CA VAL A 6 -7.54 -6.67 -14.93
C VAL A 6 -6.45 -5.91 -14.16
N TYR A 7 -5.91 -4.81 -14.71
CA TYR A 7 -4.94 -3.99 -13.98
C TYR A 7 -5.52 -3.37 -12.71
N LYS A 8 -6.79 -2.95 -12.74
CA LYS A 8 -7.50 -2.45 -11.56
C LYS A 8 -7.64 -3.53 -10.48
N LEU A 9 -7.98 -4.76 -10.85
CA LEU A 9 -8.05 -5.88 -9.91
C LEU A 9 -6.68 -6.23 -9.33
N VAL A 10 -5.64 -6.27 -10.15
CA VAL A 10 -4.25 -6.49 -9.71
C VAL A 10 -3.83 -5.41 -8.69
N HIS A 11 -4.13 -4.15 -8.98
CA HIS A 11 -3.83 -3.04 -8.08
C HIS A 11 -4.56 -3.19 -6.74
N LEU A 12 -5.89 -3.41 -6.77
CA LEU A 12 -6.71 -3.60 -5.57
C LEU A 12 -6.26 -4.79 -4.74
N PHE A 13 -5.93 -5.92 -5.38
CA PHE A 13 -5.44 -7.10 -4.69
C PHE A 13 -4.12 -6.81 -3.96
N GLY A 14 -3.18 -6.13 -4.62
CA GLY A 14 -1.96 -5.66 -3.97
C GLY A 14 -2.25 -4.73 -2.79
N MET A 15 -3.24 -3.83 -2.88
CA MET A 15 -3.66 -3.01 -1.74
C MET A 15 -4.16 -3.87 -0.57
N PHE A 16 -5.07 -4.80 -0.82
CA PHE A 16 -5.59 -5.68 0.24
C PHE A 16 -4.49 -6.48 0.93
N MET A 17 -3.50 -6.96 0.15
CA MET A 17 -2.33 -7.64 0.71
C MET A 17 -1.48 -6.71 1.59
N VAL A 18 -1.14 -5.49 1.12
CA VAL A 18 -0.36 -4.53 1.95
C VAL A 18 -1.11 -4.22 3.25
N PHE A 19 -2.40 -3.91 3.18
CA PHE A 19 -3.18 -3.55 4.36
C PHE A 19 -3.28 -4.72 5.34
N SER A 20 -3.49 -5.95 4.85
CA SER A 20 -3.49 -7.16 5.67
C SER A 20 -2.15 -7.37 6.37
N VAL A 21 -1.04 -7.22 5.64
CA VAL A 21 0.30 -7.37 6.19
C VAL A 21 0.60 -6.31 7.24
N LEU A 22 0.30 -5.04 6.96
CA LEU A 22 0.57 -3.94 7.87
C LEU A 22 -0.30 -4.01 9.14
N GLY A 23 -1.58 -4.41 8.99
CA GLY A 23 -2.46 -4.66 10.12
C GLY A 23 -1.94 -5.79 11.02
N GLY A 24 -1.49 -6.90 10.42
CA GLY A 24 -0.87 -8.01 11.15
C GLY A 24 0.41 -7.60 11.89
N ILE A 25 1.30 -6.82 11.24
CA ILE A 25 2.50 -6.26 11.88
C ILE A 25 2.13 -5.36 13.07
N ALA A 26 1.17 -4.46 12.88
CA ALA A 26 0.75 -3.53 13.93
C ALA A 26 0.17 -4.29 15.13
N LEU A 27 -0.72 -5.27 14.89
CA LEU A 27 -1.30 -6.08 15.96
C LEU A 27 -0.25 -6.91 16.70
N HIS A 28 0.67 -7.55 15.97
CA HIS A 28 1.77 -8.32 16.57
C HIS A 28 2.64 -7.43 17.48
N ALA A 29 3.03 -6.26 16.98
CA ALA A 29 3.81 -5.30 17.76
C ALA A 29 3.04 -4.73 18.98
N MET A 30 1.72 -4.51 18.85
CA MET A 30 0.88 -4.10 19.99
C MET A 30 0.86 -5.15 21.10
N ASN A 31 0.94 -6.42 20.75
CA ASN A 31 0.97 -7.54 21.70
C ASN A 31 2.39 -7.80 22.28
N GLY A 32 3.34 -6.88 22.06
CA GLY A 32 4.72 -7.00 22.54
C GLY A 32 5.65 -7.78 21.62
N GLY A 33 5.17 -8.19 20.44
CA GLY A 33 5.96 -8.89 19.44
C GLY A 33 7.01 -8.01 18.77
N THR A 34 8.13 -8.63 18.42
CA THR A 34 9.25 -8.03 17.71
C THR A 34 9.37 -8.60 16.29
N LYS A 35 10.28 -8.05 15.48
CA LYS A 35 10.55 -8.62 14.14
C LYS A 35 11.24 -9.99 14.24
N GLN A 36 11.95 -10.24 15.34
CA GLN A 36 12.81 -11.39 15.55
C GLN A 36 12.00 -12.61 16.01
N ASP A 37 11.00 -12.39 16.86
CA ASP A 37 10.10 -13.44 17.35
C ASP A 37 8.96 -13.78 16.37
N ASN A 38 8.74 -12.96 15.35
CA ASN A 38 7.73 -13.23 14.34
C ASN A 38 8.16 -14.42 13.46
N VAL A 39 7.66 -15.62 13.78
CA VAL A 39 7.87 -16.85 13.01
C VAL A 39 7.46 -16.67 11.53
N GLY A 40 6.42 -15.87 11.28
CA GLY A 40 5.93 -15.51 9.96
C GLY A 40 6.73 -14.43 9.23
N ARG A 41 7.83 -13.90 9.78
CA ARG A 41 8.56 -12.73 9.21
C ARG A 41 8.94 -12.86 7.74
N LYS A 42 9.29 -14.07 7.27
CA LYS A 42 9.64 -14.33 5.86
C LYS A 42 8.41 -14.21 4.96
N LEU A 43 7.28 -14.80 5.37
CA LEU A 43 6.01 -14.69 4.67
C LEU A 43 5.53 -13.24 4.64
N VAL A 44 5.59 -12.55 5.78
CA VAL A 44 5.26 -11.12 5.91
C VAL A 44 6.10 -10.28 4.93
N ALA A 45 7.41 -10.50 4.87
CA ALA A 45 8.30 -9.78 3.96
C ALA A 45 7.99 -10.08 2.48
N ALA A 46 7.75 -11.35 2.14
CA ALA A 46 7.40 -11.77 0.78
C ALA A 46 6.06 -11.19 0.34
N LEU A 47 5.02 -11.29 1.17
CA LEU A 47 3.71 -10.72 0.90
C LEU A 47 3.79 -9.20 0.76
N HIS A 48 4.55 -8.51 1.62
CA HIS A 48 4.73 -7.07 1.52
C HIS A 48 5.38 -6.67 0.19
N GLY A 49 6.51 -7.31 -0.16
CA GLY A 49 7.23 -7.03 -1.41
C GLY A 49 6.37 -7.31 -2.65
N THR A 50 5.72 -8.47 -2.70
CA THR A 50 4.80 -8.84 -3.80
C THR A 50 3.65 -7.85 -3.89
N ALA A 51 3.06 -7.46 -2.77
CA ALA A 51 1.93 -6.54 -2.75
C ALA A 51 2.31 -5.16 -3.31
N LEU A 52 3.47 -4.61 -2.91
CA LEU A 52 4.00 -3.36 -3.46
C LEU A 52 4.26 -3.47 -4.97
N PHE A 53 4.84 -4.58 -5.42
CA PHE A 53 5.03 -4.84 -6.84
C PHE A 53 3.70 -4.86 -7.61
N LEU A 54 2.68 -5.58 -7.11
CA LEU A 54 1.37 -5.67 -7.76
C LEU A 54 0.64 -4.32 -7.80
N ILE A 55 0.78 -3.52 -6.74
CA ILE A 55 0.28 -2.14 -6.72
C ILE A 55 0.89 -1.33 -7.86
N LEU A 56 2.22 -1.34 -8.03
CA LEU A 56 2.87 -0.61 -9.10
C LEU A 56 2.50 -1.16 -10.47
N LEU A 57 2.52 -2.48 -10.64
CA LEU A 57 2.16 -3.15 -11.89
C LEU A 57 0.72 -2.80 -12.33
N GLY A 58 -0.24 -2.91 -11.42
CA GLY A 58 -1.63 -2.55 -11.69
C GLY A 58 -1.81 -1.05 -11.90
N GLY A 59 -1.12 -0.22 -11.12
CA GLY A 59 -1.18 1.24 -11.22
C GLY A 59 -0.70 1.75 -12.58
N PHE A 60 0.53 1.41 -12.97
CA PHE A 60 1.09 1.81 -14.25
C PHE A 60 0.40 1.13 -15.44
N GLY A 61 -0.06 -0.12 -15.27
CA GLY A 61 -0.89 -0.78 -16.29
C GLY A 61 -2.20 -0.03 -16.56
N MET A 62 -2.89 0.47 -15.53
CA MET A 62 -4.05 1.34 -15.69
C MET A 62 -3.68 2.66 -16.38
N LEU A 63 -2.56 3.30 -16.02
CA LEU A 63 -2.11 4.55 -16.65
C LEU A 63 -1.81 4.38 -18.14
N ALA A 64 -1.16 3.27 -18.52
CA ALA A 64 -0.91 2.94 -19.92
C ALA A 64 -2.21 2.77 -20.71
N ARG A 65 -3.24 2.17 -20.10
CA ARG A 65 -4.56 2.01 -20.73
C ARG A 65 -5.34 3.31 -20.87
N LEU A 66 -5.06 4.28 -20.01
CA LEU A 66 -5.67 5.62 -20.07
C LEU A 66 -4.91 6.58 -21.00
N GLY A 67 -3.77 6.16 -21.59
CA GLY A 67 -2.97 7.02 -22.46
C GLY A 67 -2.23 8.17 -21.72
N ILE A 68 -2.20 8.16 -20.39
CA ILE A 68 -1.70 9.28 -19.57
C ILE A 68 -0.17 9.38 -19.58
N VAL A 69 0.54 8.32 -19.99
CA VAL A 69 2.00 8.24 -19.86
C VAL A 69 2.75 9.20 -20.81
N GLN A 70 2.10 9.74 -21.84
CA GLN A 70 2.77 10.50 -22.91
C GLN A 70 2.85 12.02 -22.67
N GLY A 71 2.07 12.60 -21.75
CA GLY A 71 1.93 14.06 -21.57
C GLY A 71 2.43 14.62 -20.24
N GLY A 72 3.13 13.81 -19.44
CA GLY A 72 3.41 14.10 -18.03
C GLY A 72 2.32 13.56 -17.11
N LEU A 73 2.66 13.26 -15.86
CA LEU A 73 1.72 12.68 -14.91
C LEU A 73 0.90 13.80 -14.25
N PRO A 74 -0.44 13.73 -14.27
CA PRO A 74 -1.29 14.60 -13.46
C PRO A 74 -0.89 14.64 -11.98
N GLY A 75 -1.18 15.75 -11.31
CA GLY A 75 -0.80 15.96 -9.91
C GLY A 75 -1.32 14.85 -8.97
N TRP A 76 -2.55 14.39 -9.17
CA TRP A 76 -3.14 13.30 -8.37
C TRP A 76 -2.35 12.00 -8.45
N ILE A 77 -1.60 11.76 -9.53
CA ILE A 77 -0.72 10.58 -9.66
C ILE A 77 0.48 10.73 -8.75
N TYR A 78 1.12 11.90 -8.72
CA TYR A 78 2.22 12.18 -7.79
C TYR A 78 1.77 12.02 -6.35
N ALA A 79 0.58 12.51 -5.99
CA ALA A 79 0.03 12.32 -4.66
C ALA A 79 -0.18 10.82 -4.31
N LYS A 80 -0.66 10.01 -5.26
CA LYS A 80 -0.77 8.55 -5.08
C LYS A 80 0.60 7.89 -4.91
N LEU A 81 1.59 8.27 -5.72
CA LEU A 81 2.94 7.73 -5.61
C LEU A 81 3.57 8.07 -4.26
N ALA A 82 3.37 9.30 -3.77
CA ALA A 82 3.81 9.72 -2.44
C ALA A 82 3.14 8.88 -1.33
N LEU A 83 1.81 8.68 -1.39
CA LEU A 83 1.10 7.80 -0.47
C LEU A 83 1.62 6.35 -0.54
N TRP A 84 1.93 5.87 -1.74
CA TRP A 84 2.46 4.52 -1.93
C TRP A 84 3.85 4.31 -1.34
N VAL A 85 4.73 5.30 -1.43
CA VAL A 85 6.05 5.26 -0.78
C VAL A 85 5.93 5.38 0.73
N ALA A 86 4.94 6.12 1.23
CA ALA A 86 4.72 6.28 2.66
C ALA A 86 4.28 4.98 3.36
N LEU A 87 3.45 4.15 2.71
CA LEU A 87 2.91 2.91 3.30
C LEU A 87 3.97 1.89 3.77
N PRO A 88 5.02 1.57 2.98
CA PRO A 88 6.14 0.74 3.44
C PRO A 88 6.84 1.33 4.67
N VAL A 89 7.06 2.66 4.69
CA VAL A 89 7.73 3.36 5.80
C VAL A 89 6.90 3.25 7.07
N ILE A 90 5.59 3.47 6.96
CA ILE A 90 4.63 3.31 8.06
C ILE A 90 4.69 1.89 8.64
N GLY A 91 4.84 0.88 7.78
CA GLY A 91 4.95 -0.52 8.20
C GLY A 91 6.17 -0.87 9.03
N MET A 92 7.25 -0.09 8.95
CA MET A 92 8.45 -0.30 9.76
C MET A 92 8.34 0.31 11.17
N LEU A 93 7.41 1.25 11.37
CA LEU A 93 7.28 2.00 12.63
C LEU A 93 6.92 1.11 13.83
N PRO A 94 5.95 0.17 13.76
CA PRO A 94 5.57 -0.63 14.93
C PRO A 94 6.72 -1.42 15.56
N TYR A 95 7.64 -1.93 14.74
CA TYR A 95 8.82 -2.67 15.23
C TYR A 95 9.97 -1.79 15.71
N ARG A 96 9.99 -0.50 15.34
CA ARG A 96 11.00 0.46 15.82
C ARG A 96 10.52 1.27 17.03
N ARG A 97 9.22 1.50 17.12
CA ARG A 97 8.54 2.25 18.18
C ARG A 97 7.21 1.56 18.49
N PRO A 98 7.17 0.57 19.40
CA PRO A 98 5.94 -0.17 19.71
C PRO A 98 4.74 0.70 20.07
N ALA A 99 4.97 1.86 20.71
CA ALA A 99 3.93 2.85 21.00
C ALA A 99 3.20 3.41 19.76
N SER A 100 3.80 3.33 18.56
CA SER A 100 3.15 3.75 17.32
C SER A 100 2.22 2.68 16.76
N ALA A 101 2.27 1.43 17.23
CA ALA A 101 1.55 0.32 16.62
C ALA A 101 0.03 0.54 16.59
N ARG A 102 -0.55 1.05 17.70
CA ARG A 102 -1.97 1.44 17.77
C ARG A 102 -2.35 2.50 16.72
N TRP A 103 -1.45 3.46 16.51
CA TRP A 103 -1.69 4.58 15.59
C TRP A 103 -1.53 4.14 14.15
N VAL A 104 -0.63 3.20 13.87
CA VAL A 104 -0.52 2.56 12.56
C VAL A 104 -1.80 1.77 12.26
N LEU A 105 -2.28 0.94 13.20
CA LEU A 105 -3.48 0.15 13.00
C LEU A 105 -4.72 1.02 12.70
N LEU A 106 -4.93 2.09 13.47
CA LEU A 106 -6.04 3.03 13.27
C LEU A 106 -5.84 3.93 12.04
N GLY A 107 -4.59 4.27 11.72
CA GLY A 107 -4.25 5.13 10.59
C GLY A 107 -4.35 4.44 9.23
N LEU A 108 -4.17 3.12 9.16
CA LEU A 108 -4.24 2.37 7.91
C LEU A 108 -5.58 2.58 7.18
N PRO A 109 -6.77 2.36 7.79
CA PRO A 109 -8.05 2.67 7.14
C PRO A 109 -8.16 4.11 6.65
N VAL A 110 -7.64 5.08 7.40
CA VAL A 110 -7.66 6.51 7.03
C VAL A 110 -6.81 6.76 5.79
N VAL A 111 -5.61 6.17 5.72
CA VAL A 111 -4.76 6.23 4.52
C VAL A 111 -5.45 5.59 3.33
N GLY A 112 -6.12 4.45 3.52
CA GLY A 112 -6.92 3.78 2.49
C GLY A 112 -8.06 4.65 1.97
N LEU A 113 -8.79 5.32 2.86
CA LEU A 113 -9.84 6.25 2.51
C LEU A 113 -9.31 7.43 1.71
N LEU A 114 -8.22 8.07 2.16
CA LEU A 114 -7.59 9.19 1.45
C LEU A 114 -7.10 8.77 0.06
N ALA A 115 -6.47 7.60 -0.07
CA ALA A 115 -6.05 7.06 -1.35
C ALA A 115 -7.26 6.82 -2.28
N GLY A 116 -8.36 6.31 -1.74
CA GLY A 116 -9.64 6.15 -2.45
C GLY A 116 -10.23 7.46 -2.93
N ILE A 117 -10.29 8.48 -2.07
CA ILE A 117 -10.78 9.82 -2.42
C ILE A 117 -9.95 10.42 -3.56
N ILE A 118 -8.61 10.41 -3.44
CA ILE A 118 -7.71 10.91 -4.49
C ILE A 118 -7.91 10.13 -5.79
N ALA A 119 -8.13 8.81 -5.71
CA ALA A 119 -8.33 7.98 -6.89
C ALA A 119 -9.64 8.24 -7.63
N LEU A 120 -10.71 8.53 -6.90
CA LEU A 120 -12.04 8.75 -7.45
C LEU A 120 -12.17 10.18 -7.97
N THR A 121 -11.80 11.16 -7.15
CA THR A 121 -12.01 12.59 -7.43
C THR A 121 -10.99 13.19 -8.38
N LYS A 122 -9.75 12.67 -8.40
CA LYS A 122 -8.64 13.17 -9.23
C LYS A 122 -8.53 14.72 -9.19
N PRO A 123 -8.37 15.32 -8.00
CA PRO A 123 -8.71 16.72 -7.79
C PRO A 123 -7.74 17.75 -8.38
N PHE A 124 -6.58 17.33 -8.90
CA PHE A 124 -5.51 18.16 -9.45
C PHE A 124 -4.61 17.36 -10.39
#